data_AF-A0A0B7NHD8-F1
#
_entry.id   AF-A0A0B7NHD8-F1
#
_cell.length_a   1.000
_cell.length_b   1.000
_cell.length_c   1.000
_cell.angle_alpha   90.00
_cell.angle_beta   90.00
_cell.angle_gamma   90.00
#
_symmetry.space_group_name_H-M   'P 1'
#
loop_
_entity.id
_entity.type
_entity.pdbx_description
1 polymer ?
#
loop_
_entity_poly.entity_id
_entity_poly.type
_entity_poly.pdbx_seq_one_letter_code
_entity_poly.pdbx_strand_id
1 'polypeptide(L)'
;MARWYANLMATQGRLTWSRFRTALVNKYGKSIIDTKDEAREQLEKLLYLQTDDLSKFLDKFQTLRLQADIQDEDCIIRYFLKALFEELANYIKYHFNTKESYKVLNVDMVLTKVVAIYNGLFKSAIEALMPTLKDLDFPCLSSESHLTAAQ
;
A
#
# COMPACT_ATOMS: atom_id res chain seq x y z
N MET A 1 17.92 -27.63 -10.32
CA MET A 1 16.77 -27.68 -11.25
C MET A 1 16.65 -29.02 -11.99
N ALA A 2 17.68 -29.45 -12.73
CA ALA A 2 17.64 -30.67 -13.56
C ALA A 2 17.22 -31.96 -12.81
N ARG A 3 17.72 -32.18 -11.58
CA ARG A 3 17.35 -33.36 -10.76
C ARG A 3 15.87 -33.42 -10.38
N TRP A 4 15.24 -32.26 -10.15
CA TRP A 4 13.82 -32.22 -9.82
C TRP A 4 12.94 -32.48 -11.04
N TYR A 5 13.29 -31.88 -12.18
CA TYR A 5 12.58 -32.12 -13.43
C TYR A 5 12.66 -33.60 -13.86
N ALA A 6 13.84 -34.21 -13.73
CA ALA A 6 14.03 -35.64 -13.99
C ALA A 6 13.13 -36.51 -13.11
N ASN A 7 12.99 -36.17 -11.82
CA ASN A 7 12.11 -36.87 -10.89
C ASN A 7 10.61 -36.65 -11.21
N LEU A 8 10.23 -35.44 -11.63
CA LEU A 8 8.87 -35.11 -12.07
C LEU A 8 8.47 -35.90 -13.33
N MET A 9 9.39 -36.02 -14.29
CA MET A 9 9.19 -36.83 -15.51
C MET A 9 9.14 -38.33 -15.20
N ALA A 10 9.96 -38.81 -14.26
CA ALA A 10 9.96 -40.22 -13.85
C ALA A 10 8.65 -40.63 -13.14
N THR A 11 8.06 -39.74 -12.36
CA THR A 11 6.82 -40.01 -11.61
C THR A 11 5.54 -39.87 -12.43
N GLN A 12 5.49 -38.96 -13.41
CA GLN A 12 4.27 -38.69 -14.20
C GLN A 12 4.32 -39.13 -15.67
N GLY A 13 5.48 -39.56 -16.18
CA GLY A 13 5.64 -39.98 -17.57
C GLY A 13 5.48 -38.81 -18.55
N ARG A 14 4.39 -38.79 -19.34
CA ARG A 14 4.10 -37.69 -20.28
C ARG A 14 3.48 -36.50 -19.56
N LEU A 15 4.29 -35.49 -19.29
CA LEU A 15 3.82 -34.22 -18.73
C LEU A 15 3.24 -33.30 -19.81
N THR A 16 1.98 -32.92 -19.66
CA THR A 16 1.40 -31.84 -20.45
C THR A 16 1.92 -30.49 -19.97
N TRP A 17 1.96 -29.50 -20.84
CA TRP A 17 2.43 -28.14 -20.52
C TRP A 17 1.69 -27.53 -19.31
N SER A 18 0.37 -27.75 -19.21
CA SER A 18 -0.44 -27.31 -18.06
C SER A 18 0.04 -27.92 -16.74
N ARG A 19 0.27 -29.25 -16.71
CA ARG A 19 0.76 -29.93 -15.50
C ARG A 19 2.16 -29.50 -15.12
N PHE A 20 3.02 -29.25 -16.11
CA PHE A 20 4.37 -28.74 -15.87
C PHE A 20 4.30 -27.37 -15.19
N ARG A 21 3.48 -26.46 -15.74
CA ARG A 21 3.27 -25.13 -15.18
C ARG A 21 2.75 -25.20 -13.75
N THR A 22 1.74 -26.04 -13.46
CA THR A 22 1.22 -26.22 -12.10
C THR A 22 2.27 -26.77 -11.15
N ALA A 23 3.05 -27.79 -11.55
CA ALA A 23 4.11 -28.34 -10.72
C ALA A 23 5.22 -27.32 -10.43
N LEU A 24 5.52 -26.45 -11.39
CA LEU A 24 6.52 -25.40 -11.26
C LEU A 24 6.04 -24.28 -10.33
N VAL A 25 4.77 -23.86 -10.46
CA VAL A 25 4.12 -22.91 -9.55
C VAL A 25 4.00 -23.49 -8.13
N ASN A 26 3.67 -24.77 -7.96
CA ASN A 26 3.61 -25.36 -6.62
C ASN A 26 4.99 -25.48 -5.96
N LYS A 27 6.06 -25.61 -6.75
CA LYS A 27 7.41 -25.85 -6.23
C LYS A 27 8.24 -24.58 -6.06
N TYR A 28 7.90 -23.51 -6.79
CA TYR A 28 8.63 -22.24 -6.81
C TYR A 28 7.74 -21.00 -6.78
N GLY A 29 6.45 -21.13 -7.04
CA GLY A 29 5.51 -20.03 -6.89
C GLY A 29 5.33 -19.68 -5.42
N LYS A 30 5.20 -18.39 -5.13
CA LYS A 30 4.77 -17.94 -3.80
C LYS A 30 3.44 -18.60 -3.48
N SER A 31 3.28 -19.12 -2.26
CA SER A 31 2.00 -19.65 -1.83
C SER A 31 0.96 -18.54 -1.90
N ILE A 32 -0.27 -18.87 -2.29
CA ILE A 32 -1.39 -17.92 -2.26
C ILE A 32 -1.55 -17.34 -0.85
N ILE A 33 -1.25 -18.15 0.17
CA ILE A 33 -1.28 -17.74 1.58
C ILE A 33 -0.20 -16.69 1.83
N ASP A 34 1.05 -16.95 1.43
CA ASP A 34 2.16 -15.99 1.57
C ASP A 34 1.85 -14.66 0.85
N THR A 35 1.21 -14.70 -0.31
CA THR A 35 0.83 -13.48 -1.04
C THR A 35 -0.29 -12.70 -0.35
N LYS A 36 -1.24 -13.37 0.29
CA LYS A 36 -2.31 -12.73 1.06
C LYS A 36 -1.74 -12.09 2.34
N ASP A 37 -0.86 -12.80 3.03
CA ASP A 37 -0.21 -12.30 4.24
C ASP A 37 0.72 -11.11 3.93
N GLU A 38 1.48 -11.19 2.85
CA GLU A 38 2.31 -10.07 2.36
C GLU A 38 1.44 -8.85 2.02
N ALA A 39 0.31 -9.03 1.33
CA ALA A 39 -0.62 -7.96 1.03
C ALA A 39 -1.23 -7.35 2.31
N ARG A 40 -1.57 -8.19 3.30
CA ARG A 40 -2.09 -7.74 4.60
C ARG A 40 -1.07 -6.90 5.36
N GLU A 41 0.19 -7.33 5.41
CA GLU A 41 1.27 -6.55 6.02
C GLU A 41 1.48 -5.21 5.32
N GLN A 42 1.47 -5.20 3.99
CA GLN A 42 1.62 -3.97 3.21
C GLN A 42 0.46 -3.01 3.42
N LEU A 43 -0.75 -3.53 3.60
CA LEU A 43 -1.95 -2.75 3.88
C LEU A 43 -1.89 -2.12 5.29
N GLU A 44 -1.40 -2.86 6.29
CA GLU A 44 -1.22 -2.33 7.65
C GLU A 44 -0.12 -1.24 7.75
N LYS A 45 0.94 -1.39 6.94
CA LYS A 45 2.07 -0.46 6.88
C LYS A 45 1.86 0.68 5.88
N LEU A 46 0.72 0.72 5.20
CA LEU A 46 0.44 1.75 4.20
C LEU A 46 0.33 3.10 4.89
N LEU A 47 1.04 4.10 4.37
CA LEU A 47 0.99 5.49 4.85
C LEU A 47 0.79 6.40 3.64
N TYR A 48 -0.10 7.37 3.80
CA TYR A 48 -0.32 8.45 2.85
C TYR A 48 0.57 9.63 3.25
N LEU A 49 1.54 9.92 2.39
CA LEU A 49 2.34 11.13 2.51
C LEU A 49 1.59 12.27 1.85
N GLN A 50 1.55 13.44 2.50
CA GLN A 50 0.82 14.62 2.02
C GLN A 50 1.33 15.15 0.67
N THR A 51 2.55 14.76 0.29
CA THR A 51 3.18 15.04 -1.01
C THR A 51 2.75 14.10 -2.13
N ASP A 52 2.11 12.97 -1.80
CA ASP A 52 1.68 11.97 -2.78
C ASP A 52 0.29 12.29 -3.33
N ASP A 53 0.06 11.88 -4.57
CA ASP A 53 -1.25 11.95 -5.20
C ASP A 53 -2.23 11.01 -4.50
N LEU A 54 -3.32 11.58 -3.96
CA LEU A 54 -4.36 10.81 -3.29
C LEU A 54 -4.93 9.72 -4.20
N SER A 55 -5.09 9.96 -5.50
CA SER A 55 -5.63 8.96 -6.43
C SER A 55 -4.75 7.70 -6.47
N LYS A 56 -3.43 7.88 -6.56
CA LYS A 56 -2.45 6.78 -6.57
C LYS A 56 -2.45 6.01 -5.25
N PHE A 57 -2.59 6.74 -4.14
CA PHE A 57 -2.71 6.12 -2.82
C PHE A 57 -3.97 5.25 -2.71
N LEU A 58 -5.12 5.77 -3.17
CA LEU A 58 -6.40 5.04 -3.16
C LEU A 58 -6.35 3.79 -4.06
N ASP A 59 -5.78 3.90 -5.25
CA ASP A 59 -5.62 2.75 -6.16
C ASP A 59 -4.76 1.65 -5.53
N LYS A 60 -3.66 2.04 -4.87
CA LYS A 60 -2.78 1.12 -4.15
C LYS A 60 -3.52 0.46 -2.98
N PHE A 61 -4.27 1.23 -2.20
CA PHE A 61 -5.07 0.70 -1.10
C PHE A 61 -6.13 -0.31 -1.57
N GLN A 62 -6.87 0.00 -2.64
CA GLN A 62 -7.87 -0.91 -3.20
C GLN A 62 -7.23 -2.20 -3.74
N THR A 63 -6.09 -2.09 -4.41
CA THR A 63 -5.35 -3.25 -4.92
C THR A 63 -4.92 -4.17 -3.79
N LEU A 64 -4.37 -3.60 -2.71
CA LEU A 64 -3.96 -4.37 -1.53
C LEU A 64 -5.16 -5.00 -0.81
N ARG A 65 -6.30 -4.29 -0.72
CA ARG A 65 -7.54 -4.83 -0.15
C ARG A 65 -7.99 -6.09 -0.88
N LEU A 66 -8.02 -6.04 -2.22
CA LEU A 66 -8.41 -7.17 -3.06
C LEU A 66 -7.44 -8.35 -2.92
N GLN A 67 -6.14 -8.08 -2.78
CA GLN A 67 -5.12 -9.12 -2.63
C GLN A 67 -5.11 -9.75 -1.23
N ALA A 68 -5.38 -8.97 -0.18
CA ALA A 68 -5.41 -9.45 1.20
C ALA A 68 -6.67 -10.26 1.53
N ASP A 69 -7.74 -10.13 0.73
CA ASP A 69 -9.00 -10.89 0.85
C ASP A 69 -9.62 -10.81 2.27
N ILE A 70 -9.55 -9.61 2.87
CA ILE A 70 -10.09 -9.33 4.21
C ILE A 70 -11.60 -9.11 4.10
N GLN A 71 -12.39 -9.89 4.83
CA GLN A 71 -13.85 -9.74 4.87
C GLN A 71 -14.37 -8.79 5.96
N ASP A 72 -13.52 -8.46 6.94
CA ASP A 72 -13.87 -7.57 8.04
C ASP A 72 -13.72 -6.11 7.60
N GLU A 73 -14.85 -5.46 7.31
CA GLU A 73 -14.93 -4.06 6.91
C GLU A 73 -14.37 -3.11 7.99
N ASP A 74 -14.60 -3.37 9.27
CA ASP A 74 -14.10 -2.53 10.37
C ASP A 74 -12.58 -2.57 10.44
N CYS A 75 -11.99 -3.74 10.17
CA CYS A 75 -10.55 -3.92 10.08
C CYS A 75 -9.96 -3.09 8.93
N ILE A 76 -10.59 -3.14 7.75
CA ILE A 76 -10.15 -2.40 6.55
C ILE A 76 -10.26 -0.89 6.79
N ILE A 77 -11.37 -0.42 7.37
CA ILE A 77 -11.58 0.99 7.73
C ILE A 77 -10.50 1.44 8.72
N ARG A 78 -10.17 0.63 9.72
CA ARG A 78 -9.13 0.96 10.69
C ARG A 78 -7.76 1.12 10.04
N TYR A 79 -7.38 0.22 9.13
CA TYR A 79 -6.12 0.36 8.39
C TYR A 79 -6.13 1.59 7.48
N PHE A 80 -7.25 1.85 6.80
CA PHE A 80 -7.39 3.03 5.96
C PHE A 80 -7.22 4.33 6.76
N LEU A 81 -7.92 4.48 7.89
CA LEU A 81 -7.82 5.67 8.73
C LEU A 81 -6.44 5.83 9.37
N LYS A 82 -5.74 4.73 9.66
CA LYS A 82 -4.36 4.74 10.16
C LYS A 82 -3.37 5.17 9.08
N ALA A 83 -3.67 4.87 7.82
CA ALA A 83 -2.82 5.25 6.69
C ALA A 83 -2.92 6.74 6.34
N LEU A 84 -4.02 7.42 6.66
CA LEU A 84 -4.18 8.86 6.39
C LEU A 84 -3.34 9.72 7.36
N PHE A 85 -2.98 10.93 6.94
CA PHE A 85 -2.35 11.90 7.84
C PHE A 85 -3.33 12.35 8.94
N GLU A 86 -2.79 12.68 10.12
CA GLU A 86 -3.55 12.80 11.36
C GLU A 86 -4.72 13.79 11.28
N GLU A 87 -4.53 14.93 10.62
CA GLU A 87 -5.53 15.98 10.50
C GLU A 87 -6.77 15.48 9.72
N LEU A 88 -6.56 14.82 8.58
CA LEU A 88 -7.63 14.22 7.80
C LEU A 88 -8.31 13.10 8.56
N ALA A 89 -7.54 12.21 9.21
CA ALA A 89 -8.06 11.12 10.01
C ALA A 89 -8.95 11.62 11.17
N ASN A 90 -8.57 12.73 11.83
CA ASN A 90 -9.33 13.33 12.91
C ASN A 90 -10.64 13.96 12.43
N TYR A 91 -10.62 14.67 11.30
CA TYR A 91 -11.84 15.21 10.68
C TYR A 91 -12.83 14.11 10.32
N ILE A 92 -12.33 13.00 9.78
CA ILE A 92 -13.15 11.86 9.41
C ILE A 92 -13.75 11.18 10.64
N LYS A 93 -12.94 10.93 11.68
CA LYS A 93 -13.42 10.37 12.96
C LYS A 93 -14.49 11.25 13.61
N TYR A 94 -14.31 12.57 13.58
CA TYR A 94 -15.32 13.51 14.09
C TYR A 94 -16.64 13.39 13.30
N HIS A 95 -16.55 13.35 11.97
CA HIS A 95 -17.72 13.21 11.10
C HIS A 95 -18.50 11.89 11.28
N PHE A 96 -17.82 10.81 11.65
CA PHE A 96 -18.44 9.51 11.91
C PHE A 96 -18.90 9.31 13.36
N ASN A 97 -18.38 10.08 14.32
CA ASN A 97 -18.81 10.04 15.73
C ASN A 97 -20.11 10.84 15.99
N THR A 98 -20.56 11.67 15.05
CA THR A 98 -21.86 12.34 15.13
C THR A 98 -23.00 11.34 14.91
N LYS A 99 -23.46 10.75 16.02
CA LYS A 99 -24.69 9.99 16.40
C LYS A 99 -25.68 9.40 15.35
N GLU A 100 -25.67 9.74 14.07
CA GLU A 100 -26.62 9.26 13.06
C GLU A 100 -26.09 8.10 12.17
N SER A 101 -24.80 7.74 12.25
CA SER A 101 -24.16 6.80 11.31
C SER A 101 -23.72 5.45 11.89
N TYR A 102 -24.41 4.92 12.90
CA TYR A 102 -24.19 3.52 13.34
C TYR A 102 -24.83 2.49 12.39
N LYS A 103 -25.39 2.93 11.26
CA LYS A 103 -25.67 2.05 10.13
C LYS A 103 -24.33 1.60 9.57
N VAL A 104 -24.05 0.30 9.72
CA VAL A 104 -22.97 -0.48 9.08
C VAL A 104 -22.07 0.38 8.17
N LEU A 105 -20.95 0.83 8.73
CA LEU A 105 -19.96 1.58 7.97
C LEU A 105 -19.36 0.67 6.90
N ASN A 106 -19.59 1.01 5.65
CA ASN A 106 -18.95 0.35 4.51
C ASN A 106 -17.68 1.13 4.14
N VAL A 107 -16.59 0.42 3.82
CA VAL A 107 -15.34 0.99 3.31
C VAL A 107 -15.59 1.97 2.15
N ASP A 108 -16.52 1.68 1.24
CA ASP A 108 -16.79 2.56 0.09
C ASP A 108 -17.41 3.91 0.50
N MET A 109 -18.26 3.92 1.54
CA MET A 109 -18.78 5.16 2.11
C MET A 109 -17.67 5.96 2.78
N VAL A 110 -16.74 5.30 3.46
CA VAL A 110 -15.58 5.95 4.08
C VAL A 110 -14.71 6.57 2.99
N LEU A 111 -14.29 5.81 1.98
CA LEU A 111 -13.49 6.28 0.85
C LEU A 111 -14.13 7.52 0.19
N THR A 112 -15.42 7.47 -0.11
CA THR A 112 -16.14 8.58 -0.74
C THR A 112 -16.11 9.84 0.12
N LYS A 113 -16.33 9.71 1.43
CA LYS A 113 -16.26 10.85 2.35
C LYS A 113 -14.86 11.41 2.49
N VAL A 114 -13.84 10.56 2.52
CA VAL A 114 -12.44 10.99 2.59
C VAL A 114 -12.07 11.80 1.35
N VAL A 115 -12.43 11.33 0.16
CA VAL A 115 -12.21 12.08 -1.09
C VAL A 115 -12.92 13.43 -1.06
N ALA A 116 -14.17 13.47 -0.59
CA ALA A 116 -14.93 14.72 -0.48
C ALA A 116 -14.27 15.72 0.48
N ILE A 117 -13.85 15.26 1.66
CA ILE A 117 -13.19 16.10 2.68
C ILE A 117 -11.82 16.57 2.18
N TYR A 118 -11.02 15.68 1.59
CA TYR A 118 -9.73 16.02 1.02
C TYR A 118 -9.87 17.10 -0.06
N ASN A 119 -10.77 16.90 -1.02
CA ASN A 119 -11.00 17.86 -2.10
C ASN A 119 -11.55 19.20 -1.59
N GLY A 120 -12.41 19.17 -0.56
CA GLY A 120 -13.03 20.38 -0.02
C GLY A 120 -12.14 21.20 0.92
N LEU A 121 -11.25 20.56 1.68
CA LEU A 121 -10.51 21.22 2.76
C LEU A 121 -8.99 21.23 2.57
N PHE A 122 -8.41 20.24 1.89
CA PHE A 122 -6.97 20.02 1.89
C PHE A 122 -6.32 20.19 0.51
N LYS A 123 -7.03 19.86 -0.57
CA LYS A 123 -6.48 19.87 -1.93
C LYS A 123 -5.82 21.20 -2.30
N SER A 124 -6.51 22.32 -2.07
CA SER A 124 -5.99 23.66 -2.40
C SER A 124 -4.76 24.05 -1.57
N ALA A 125 -4.75 23.70 -0.28
CA ALA A 125 -3.62 23.97 0.61
C ALA A 125 -2.37 23.16 0.23
N ILE A 126 -2.56 21.88 -0.12
CA ILE A 126 -1.48 20.98 -0.54
C ILE A 126 -0.92 21.41 -1.90
N GLU A 127 -1.78 21.74 -2.87
CA GLU A 127 -1.36 22.26 -4.18
C GLU A 127 -0.60 23.58 -4.06
N ALA A 128 -0.92 24.41 -3.07
CA ALA A 128 -0.20 25.66 -2.79
C ALA A 128 1.16 25.45 -2.09
N LEU A 129 1.35 24.33 -1.38
CA LEU A 129 2.60 23.95 -0.69
C LEU A 129 3.58 23.18 -1.61
N MET A 130 3.10 22.56 -2.68
CA MET A 130 3.96 21.80 -3.61
C MET A 130 5.03 22.63 -4.36
N PRO A 131 4.82 23.91 -4.73
CA PRO A 131 5.87 24.72 -5.35
C PRO A 131 7.00 25.04 -4.38
N THR A 132 6.68 25.35 -3.10
CA THR A 132 7.67 25.80 -2.11
C THR A 132 8.58 24.68 -1.62
N LEU A 133 8.16 23.42 -1.70
CA LEU A 133 9.00 22.25 -1.40
C LEU A 133 9.93 21.86 -2.54
N LYS A 134 9.59 22.18 -3.80
CA LYS A 134 10.47 21.93 -4.95
C LYS A 134 11.64 22.92 -5.03
N ASP A 135 11.48 24.10 -4.44
CA ASP A 135 12.53 25.12 -4.34
C ASP A 135 13.49 24.88 -3.16
N LEU A 136 13.20 23.91 -2.29
CA LEU A 136 14.15 23.40 -1.30
C LEU A 136 15.03 22.32 -1.96
N ASP A 137 15.85 22.75 -2.91
CA ASP A 137 17.10 22.04 -3.20
C ASP A 137 17.89 22.02 -1.89
N PHE A 138 17.85 20.89 -1.18
CA PHE A 138 18.81 20.63 -0.12
C PHE A 138 20.19 20.70 -0.76
N PRO A 139 21.06 21.67 -0.41
CA PRO A 139 22.42 21.62 -0.88
C PRO A 139 23.02 20.35 -0.30
N CYS A 140 23.32 19.39 -1.18
CA CYS A 140 24.17 18.26 -0.88
C CYS A 140 25.37 18.80 -0.10
N LEU A 141 25.48 18.40 1.17
CA LEU A 141 26.70 18.58 1.95
C LEU A 141 27.78 17.70 1.31
N SER A 142 28.36 18.19 0.23
CA SER A 142 29.64 17.73 -0.29
C SER A 142 30.67 17.97 0.79
N SER A 143 30.92 16.95 1.59
CA SER A 143 32.01 16.95 2.56
C SER A 143 33.31 16.72 1.80
N GLU A 144 33.86 17.78 1.18
CA GLU A 144 35.26 17.81 0.75
C GLU A 144 36.14 17.90 2.01
N SER A 145 36.60 16.76 2.49
CA SER A 145 37.66 16.69 3.48
C SER A 145 39.02 16.89 2.81
N HIS A 146 39.42 18.15 2.61
CA HIS A 146 40.82 18.50 2.40
C HIS A 146 41.56 18.43 3.74
N LEU A 147 42.24 17.32 4.00
CA LEU A 147 43.26 17.22 5.04
C LEU A 147 44.56 17.85 4.52
N THR A 148 44.80 19.09 4.91
CA THR A 148 46.14 19.70 4.91
C THR A 148 46.96 19.06 6.02
N ALA A 149 47.87 18.16 5.64
CA ALA A 149 48.91 17.65 6.53
C ALA A 149 49.98 18.75 6.70
N ALA A 150 50.08 19.29 7.90
CA ALA A 150 51.24 20.02 8.37
C ALA A 150 51.96 19.14 9.40
N GLN A 151 53.11 18.60 9.01
CA GLN A 151 54.29 18.36 9.86
C GLN A 151 55.47 17.91 9.00
#